data_AF-A0A090W338-F1
#
_entry.id   AF-A0A090W338-F1
#
_cell.length_a   1.000
_cell.length_b   1.000
_cell.length_c   1.000
_cell.angle_alpha   90.00
_cell.angle_beta   90.00
_cell.angle_gamma   90.00
#
_symmetry.space_group_name_H-M   'P 1'
#
loop_
_entity.id
_entity.type
_entity.pdbx_description
1 polymer ?
#
loop_
_entity_poly.entity_id
_entity_poly.type
_entity_poly.pdbx_seq_one_letter_code
_entity_poly.pdbx_strand_id
1 'polypeptide(L)'
;MLGCLESEVYSKREELGINRVYKLVDTCAAEFEAKTPYYYSTFESDMETADGKRYADNESIVTDKKKVIVLGSGPNRIGQGIEFDYCCVHGVYAAKECGYETIMINCNPETVSTDFDTADKLYFEPVFWEHIYDIIKHEKPEGVIVQLGGQTALKLAEKLSRYGVKIIGTSFESLDLAEDRGSFSTLLKENNIPYPQFDTAETADEALAVAKELDFPILVRPSYVLGGQGMKIVINEKELEEHVVSLLHSIPNNKLLLDHYLEGAIEAEADAICDGEEVYIIGIMEHIEPCGIHSGDSNSTLPPFNLGEFVLQQIKDHTKKIALALNTVGLINIQFAVKDDVVYIIEANPRASRTVPFIAKAYGEPYVNYATKIMLGEKKVKDFNFNPQLEGYAIKQPVFSFNKFPNVDKTLGPEMKSTGESILFIDSLKDDAFYDLYSRRKMYLSK
;
A
#
# COMPACT_ATOMS: atom_id res chain seq x y z
N MET A 1 -28.38 12.51 4.98
CA MET A 1 -29.85 12.49 4.80
C MET A 1 -30.59 12.32 6.12
N LEU A 2 -30.23 11.36 6.98
CA LEU A 2 -30.95 11.09 8.23
C LEU A 2 -30.37 11.80 9.48
N GLY A 3 -29.18 12.38 9.39
CA GLY A 3 -28.56 13.10 10.52
C GLY A 3 -28.07 12.17 11.65
N CYS A 4 -27.80 10.90 11.34
CA CYS A 4 -27.34 9.88 12.28
C CYS A 4 -26.03 9.23 11.81
N LEU A 5 -25.41 8.42 12.66
CA LEU A 5 -24.21 7.65 12.34
C LEU A 5 -24.54 6.49 11.40
N GLU A 6 -23.55 6.08 10.60
CA GLU A 6 -23.64 4.91 9.69
C GLU A 6 -24.06 3.64 10.45
N SER A 7 -23.53 3.43 11.65
CA SER A 7 -23.83 2.28 12.50
C SER A 7 -25.28 2.23 12.98
N GLU A 8 -25.95 3.38 13.13
CA GLU A 8 -27.36 3.44 13.51
C GLU A 8 -28.25 2.97 12.36
N VAL A 9 -27.93 3.37 11.13
CA VAL A 9 -28.65 2.91 9.93
C VAL A 9 -28.43 1.41 9.73
N TYR A 10 -27.18 0.94 9.85
CA TYR A 10 -26.84 -0.47 9.76
C TYR A 10 -27.60 -1.31 10.80
N SER A 11 -27.59 -0.90 12.06
CA SER A 11 -28.29 -1.62 13.14
C SER A 11 -29.79 -1.65 12.89
N LYS A 12 -30.37 -0.53 12.41
CA LYS A 12 -31.79 -0.49 12.11
C LYS A 12 -32.17 -1.40 10.95
N ARG A 13 -31.30 -1.49 9.95
CA ARG A 13 -31.45 -2.39 8.80
C ARG A 13 -31.48 -3.86 9.25
N GLU A 14 -30.55 -4.25 10.12
CA GLU A 14 -30.50 -5.60 10.71
C GLU A 14 -31.72 -5.90 11.59
N GLU A 15 -32.17 -4.96 12.43
CA GLU A 15 -33.39 -5.10 13.25
C GLU A 15 -34.64 -5.38 12.42
N LEU A 16 -34.71 -4.79 11.21
CA LEU A 16 -35.81 -4.96 10.28
C LEU A 16 -35.67 -6.22 9.41
N GLY A 17 -34.58 -6.98 9.55
CA GLY A 17 -34.29 -8.14 8.71
C GLY A 17 -33.98 -7.81 7.26
N ILE A 18 -33.61 -6.57 6.96
CA ILE A 18 -33.32 -6.10 5.60
C ILE A 18 -31.85 -6.39 5.31
N ASN A 19 -31.54 -7.59 4.87
CA ASN A 19 -30.15 -8.03 4.67
C ASN A 19 -29.82 -8.17 3.18
N ARG A 20 -28.54 -7.98 2.85
CA ARG A 20 -28.06 -8.29 1.51
C ARG A 20 -28.10 -9.80 1.29
N VAL A 21 -28.45 -10.18 0.07
CA VAL A 21 -28.19 -11.52 -0.47
C VAL A 21 -27.14 -11.42 -1.56
N TYR A 22 -26.50 -12.53 -1.88
CA TYR A 22 -25.48 -12.59 -2.92
C TYR A 22 -25.98 -13.46 -4.07
N LYS A 23 -25.88 -12.92 -5.28
CA LYS A 23 -26.31 -13.56 -6.52
C LYS A 23 -25.13 -13.86 -7.42
N LEU A 24 -25.25 -14.92 -8.20
CA LEU A 24 -24.23 -15.39 -9.11
C LEU A 24 -24.32 -14.68 -10.46
N VAL A 25 -23.16 -14.37 -11.04
CA VAL A 25 -23.05 -13.98 -12.44
C VAL A 25 -22.97 -15.24 -13.30
N ASP A 26 -24.00 -15.50 -14.09
CA ASP A 26 -24.19 -16.79 -14.78
C ASP A 26 -24.19 -16.73 -16.32
N THR A 27 -24.10 -15.53 -16.89
CA THR A 27 -24.20 -15.21 -18.33
C THR A 27 -25.53 -15.52 -19.02
N CYS A 28 -26.49 -16.14 -18.34
CA CYS A 28 -27.71 -16.71 -18.92
C CYS A 28 -29.01 -16.40 -18.15
N ALA A 29 -28.97 -15.50 -17.17
CA ALA A 29 -30.14 -15.05 -16.40
C ALA A 29 -30.94 -16.21 -15.77
N ALA A 30 -30.22 -17.09 -15.09
CA ALA A 30 -30.67 -18.29 -14.39
C ALA A 30 -31.31 -19.36 -15.29
N GLU A 31 -31.12 -19.31 -16.62
CA GLU A 31 -31.54 -20.39 -17.51
C GLU A 31 -30.80 -21.71 -17.17
N PHE A 32 -29.53 -21.60 -16.78
CA PHE A 32 -28.68 -22.73 -16.37
C PHE A 32 -28.02 -22.45 -15.02
N GLU A 33 -27.75 -23.52 -14.26
CA GLU A 33 -27.03 -23.43 -13.00
C GLU A 33 -25.58 -22.97 -13.23
N ALA A 34 -25.21 -21.84 -12.64
CA ALA A 34 -23.86 -21.30 -12.69
C ALA A 34 -22.93 -22.09 -11.80
N LYS A 35 -21.71 -22.35 -12.30
CA LYS A 35 -20.64 -23.00 -11.51
C LYS A 35 -19.53 -22.04 -11.11
N THR A 36 -19.53 -20.85 -11.69
CA THR A 36 -18.49 -19.85 -11.52
C THR A 36 -18.76 -19.07 -10.24
N PRO A 37 -17.85 -19.03 -9.26
CA PRO A 37 -18.11 -18.45 -7.94
C PRO A 37 -17.94 -16.92 -7.95
N TYR A 38 -18.64 -16.24 -8.86
CA TYR A 38 -18.64 -14.79 -9.07
C TYR A 38 -19.95 -14.21 -8.53
N TYR A 39 -19.85 -13.52 -7.39
CA TYR A 39 -20.98 -12.95 -6.67
C TYR A 39 -21.05 -11.43 -6.71
N TYR A 40 -22.26 -10.90 -6.65
CA TYR A 40 -22.56 -9.51 -6.32
C TYR A 40 -23.71 -9.45 -5.30
N SER A 41 -23.78 -8.38 -4.53
CA SER A 41 -24.79 -8.17 -3.50
C SER A 41 -26.00 -7.42 -4.03
N THR A 42 -27.17 -7.78 -3.52
CA THR A 42 -28.42 -7.08 -3.80
C THR A 42 -29.37 -7.18 -2.61
N PHE A 43 -30.38 -6.33 -2.57
CA PHE A 43 -31.54 -6.50 -1.69
C PHE A 43 -32.66 -7.13 -2.51
N GLU A 44 -32.99 -8.38 -2.22
CA GLU A 44 -34.04 -9.11 -2.92
C GLU A 44 -35.31 -9.18 -2.06
N SER A 45 -36.46 -9.33 -2.72
CA SER A 45 -37.73 -9.57 -2.04
C SER A 45 -37.81 -11.02 -1.56
N ASP A 46 -38.49 -11.24 -0.44
CA ASP A 46 -38.77 -12.58 0.04
C ASP A 46 -39.61 -13.37 -0.98
N MET A 47 -39.20 -14.61 -1.24
CA MET A 47 -40.00 -15.62 -1.91
C MET A 47 -40.76 -16.45 -0.88
N GLU A 48 -41.99 -16.85 -1.20
CA GLU A 48 -42.80 -17.72 -0.35
C GLU A 48 -42.85 -19.12 -0.95
N THR A 49 -42.38 -20.10 -0.18
CA THR A 49 -42.47 -21.52 -0.56
C THR A 49 -43.90 -22.04 -0.44
N ALA A 50 -44.19 -23.20 -1.04
CA ALA A 50 -45.53 -23.81 -0.99
C ALA A 50 -46.03 -24.14 0.43
N ASP A 51 -45.13 -24.30 1.39
CA ASP A 51 -45.40 -24.49 2.82
C ASP A 51 -45.50 -23.15 3.61
N GLY A 52 -45.48 -22.00 2.92
CA GLY A 52 -45.70 -20.67 3.49
C GLY A 52 -44.46 -20.04 4.14
N LYS A 53 -43.27 -20.63 3.95
CA LYS A 53 -42.02 -20.09 4.50
C LYS A 53 -41.50 -18.99 3.57
N ARG A 54 -41.17 -17.84 4.15
CA ARG A 54 -40.55 -16.71 3.43
C ARG A 54 -39.05 -16.67 3.61
N TYR A 55 -38.32 -16.47 2.52
CA TYR A 55 -36.88 -16.28 2.54
C TYR A 55 -36.43 -15.46 1.32
N ALA A 56 -35.39 -14.66 1.50
CA ALA A 56 -34.64 -14.09 0.38
C ALA A 56 -33.58 -15.12 -0.06
N ASP A 57 -33.52 -15.42 -1.35
CA ASP A 57 -32.63 -16.44 -1.87
C ASP A 57 -31.19 -15.93 -1.94
N ASN A 58 -30.24 -16.73 -1.46
CA ASN A 58 -28.82 -16.37 -1.42
C ASN A 58 -27.99 -17.51 -2.03
N GLU A 59 -27.37 -17.21 -3.16
CA GLU A 59 -26.65 -18.19 -3.97
C GLU A 59 -25.21 -18.39 -3.50
N SER A 60 -24.69 -17.50 -2.63
CA SER A 60 -23.39 -17.74 -1.98
C SER A 60 -23.53 -18.73 -0.83
N ILE A 61 -23.23 -19.99 -1.11
CA ILE A 61 -23.26 -21.07 -0.13
C ILE A 61 -21.99 -21.04 0.73
N VAL A 62 -22.15 -20.92 2.03
CA VAL A 62 -21.04 -20.93 3.00
C VAL A 62 -20.60 -22.37 3.29
N THR A 63 -19.32 -22.67 3.10
CA THR A 63 -18.75 -24.01 3.39
C THR A 63 -18.19 -24.08 4.82
N ASP A 64 -17.86 -25.29 5.29
CA ASP A 64 -17.18 -25.50 6.59
C ASP A 64 -15.65 -25.38 6.51
N LYS A 65 -15.08 -25.06 5.34
CA LYS A 65 -13.63 -24.88 5.19
C LYS A 65 -13.17 -23.63 5.93
N LYS A 66 -11.90 -23.65 6.36
CA LYS A 66 -11.21 -22.46 6.85
C LYS A 66 -11.09 -21.46 5.70
N LYS A 67 -11.61 -20.25 5.88
CA LYS A 67 -11.59 -19.21 4.83
C LYS A 67 -10.67 -18.07 5.19
N VAL A 68 -10.07 -17.47 4.17
CA VAL A 68 -9.32 -16.21 4.29
C VAL A 68 -9.86 -15.24 3.25
N ILE A 69 -10.13 -14.02 3.70
CA ILE A 69 -10.46 -12.91 2.82
C ILE A 69 -9.18 -12.17 2.46
N VAL A 70 -8.97 -11.91 1.17
CA VAL A 70 -7.99 -10.94 0.68
C VAL A 70 -8.75 -9.73 0.16
N LEU A 71 -8.48 -8.55 0.73
CA LEU A 71 -9.09 -7.31 0.28
C LEU A 71 -8.27 -6.70 -0.87
N GLY A 72 -8.92 -6.50 -2.01
CA GLY A 72 -8.35 -5.83 -3.16
C GLY A 72 -8.17 -4.32 -2.97
N SER A 73 -7.57 -3.70 -3.98
CA SER A 73 -7.24 -2.27 -3.98
C SER A 73 -8.39 -1.37 -4.44
N GLY A 74 -9.44 -1.91 -5.05
CA GLY A 74 -10.44 -1.10 -5.75
C GLY A 74 -9.85 -0.48 -7.03
N PRO A 75 -10.40 0.65 -7.52
CA PRO A 75 -10.01 1.20 -8.81
C PRO A 75 -8.54 1.68 -8.82
N ASN A 76 -7.86 1.39 -9.93
CA ASN A 76 -6.50 1.88 -10.17
C ASN A 76 -6.49 3.41 -10.26
N ARG A 77 -5.47 4.03 -9.65
CA ARG A 77 -5.20 5.47 -9.68
C ARG A 77 -3.70 5.72 -9.50
N ILE A 78 -3.26 6.95 -9.75
CA ILE A 78 -1.87 7.35 -9.49
C ILE A 78 -1.53 7.05 -8.02
N GLY A 79 -0.39 6.38 -7.79
CA GLY A 79 0.04 5.90 -6.48
C GLY A 79 -0.52 4.56 -6.03
N GLN A 80 -1.57 4.04 -6.69
CA GLN A 80 -2.24 2.78 -6.37
C GLN A 80 -2.68 2.06 -7.64
N GLY A 81 -1.77 1.28 -8.23
CA GLY A 81 -1.98 0.60 -9.50
C GLY A 81 -2.01 -0.92 -9.40
N ILE A 82 -1.61 -1.55 -10.52
CA ILE A 82 -1.62 -2.99 -10.74
C ILE A 82 -0.66 -3.75 -9.81
N GLU A 83 0.29 -3.05 -9.20
CA GLU A 83 1.28 -3.64 -8.29
C GLU A 83 0.59 -4.28 -7.08
N PHE A 84 -0.49 -3.66 -6.61
CA PHE A 84 -1.32 -4.19 -5.52
C PHE A 84 -2.24 -5.31 -5.97
N ASP A 85 -2.71 -5.29 -7.22
CA ASP A 85 -3.46 -6.41 -7.81
C ASP A 85 -2.58 -7.66 -7.88
N TYR A 86 -1.35 -7.52 -8.38
CA TYR A 86 -0.34 -8.59 -8.37
C TYR A 86 -0.16 -9.16 -6.97
N CYS A 87 -0.03 -8.28 -5.96
CA CYS A 87 0.11 -8.72 -4.58
C CYS A 87 -1.12 -9.50 -4.09
N CYS A 88 -2.33 -9.02 -4.39
CA CYS A 88 -3.56 -9.71 -4.00
C CYS A 88 -3.72 -11.08 -4.67
N VAL A 89 -3.44 -11.18 -5.97
CA VAL A 89 -3.48 -12.44 -6.73
C VAL A 89 -2.50 -13.47 -6.14
N HIS A 90 -1.24 -13.08 -5.92
CA HIS A 90 -0.26 -13.97 -5.32
C HIS A 90 -0.56 -14.32 -3.86
N GLY A 91 -1.22 -13.42 -3.12
CA GLY A 91 -1.73 -13.70 -1.78
C GLY A 91 -2.84 -14.75 -1.78
N VAL A 92 -3.79 -14.65 -2.71
CA VAL A 92 -4.84 -15.67 -2.90
C VAL A 92 -4.23 -17.03 -3.25
N TYR A 93 -3.32 -17.08 -4.23
CA TYR A 93 -2.67 -18.34 -4.60
C TYR A 93 -1.91 -18.97 -3.42
N ALA A 94 -1.18 -18.17 -2.65
CA ALA A 94 -0.48 -18.65 -1.46
C ALA A 94 -1.43 -19.19 -0.39
N ALA A 95 -2.54 -18.50 -0.12
CA ALA A 95 -3.55 -18.95 0.84
C ALA A 95 -4.22 -20.27 0.37
N LYS A 96 -4.48 -20.40 -0.92
CA LYS A 96 -5.01 -21.63 -1.54
C LYS A 96 -4.03 -22.80 -1.43
N GLU A 97 -2.74 -22.57 -1.66
CA GLU A 97 -1.67 -23.56 -1.45
C GLU A 97 -1.59 -24.03 0.02
N CYS A 98 -1.94 -23.16 0.98
CA CYS A 98 -2.06 -23.49 2.40
C CYS A 98 -3.38 -24.18 2.77
N GLY A 99 -4.25 -24.48 1.81
CA GLY A 99 -5.49 -25.22 2.01
C GLY A 99 -6.68 -24.39 2.52
N TYR A 100 -6.58 -23.06 2.49
CA TYR A 100 -7.71 -22.17 2.78
C TYR A 100 -8.66 -22.07 1.59
N GLU A 101 -9.95 -21.94 1.88
CA GLU A 101 -10.92 -21.42 0.91
C GLU A 101 -10.73 -19.92 0.80
N THR A 102 -10.37 -19.47 -0.40
CA THR A 102 -9.95 -18.09 -0.63
C THR A 102 -11.09 -17.24 -1.12
N ILE A 103 -11.25 -16.07 -0.51
CA ILE A 103 -12.32 -15.12 -0.83
C ILE A 103 -11.66 -13.80 -1.26
N MET A 104 -11.86 -13.40 -2.50
CA MET A 104 -11.43 -12.10 -3.00
C MET A 104 -12.60 -11.11 -2.95
N ILE A 105 -12.36 -9.92 -2.39
CA ILE A 105 -13.30 -8.80 -2.45
C ILE A 105 -12.61 -7.65 -3.17
N ASN A 106 -13.07 -7.33 -4.37
CA ASN A 106 -12.55 -6.21 -5.17
C ASN A 106 -13.63 -5.73 -6.16
N CYS A 107 -13.49 -4.54 -6.72
CA CYS A 107 -14.45 -3.96 -7.67
C CYS A 107 -13.81 -3.39 -8.93
N ASN A 108 -12.53 -3.66 -9.16
CA ASN A 108 -11.83 -3.16 -10.34
C ASN A 108 -12.03 -4.14 -11.52
N PRO A 109 -12.76 -3.77 -12.58
CA PRO A 109 -13.03 -4.69 -13.69
C PRO A 109 -11.79 -5.01 -14.56
N GLU A 110 -10.70 -4.25 -14.41
CA GLU A 110 -9.49 -4.39 -15.24
C GLU A 110 -8.48 -5.40 -14.67
N THR A 111 -8.77 -6.00 -13.51
CA THR A 111 -7.77 -6.73 -12.72
C THR A 111 -7.88 -8.24 -12.79
N VAL A 112 -6.75 -8.92 -12.55
CA VAL A 112 -6.71 -10.39 -12.49
C VAL A 112 -7.28 -10.89 -11.17
N SER A 113 -7.23 -10.11 -10.08
CA SER A 113 -7.91 -10.49 -8.83
C SER A 113 -9.42 -10.66 -8.98
N THR A 114 -10.03 -9.92 -9.91
CA THR A 114 -11.46 -10.02 -10.26
C THR A 114 -11.76 -11.02 -11.36
N ASP A 115 -10.78 -11.82 -11.78
CA ASP A 115 -11.04 -13.03 -12.54
C ASP A 115 -11.58 -14.10 -11.59
N PHE A 116 -12.67 -14.75 -11.98
CA PHE A 116 -13.34 -15.77 -11.17
C PHE A 116 -12.51 -17.05 -11.01
N ASP A 117 -11.48 -17.25 -11.83
CA ASP A 117 -10.53 -18.38 -11.70
C ASP A 117 -9.46 -18.13 -10.61
N THR A 118 -9.31 -16.89 -10.13
CA THR A 118 -8.26 -16.52 -9.18
C THR A 118 -8.53 -17.04 -7.77
N ALA A 119 -9.76 -16.86 -7.27
CA ALA A 119 -10.16 -17.23 -5.90
C ALA A 119 -11.27 -18.29 -5.89
N ASP A 120 -11.46 -18.98 -4.76
CA ASP A 120 -12.57 -19.93 -4.63
C ASP A 120 -13.93 -19.23 -4.57
N LYS A 121 -13.95 -17.96 -4.10
CA LYS A 121 -15.08 -17.04 -4.24
C LYS A 121 -14.61 -15.63 -4.57
N LEU A 122 -15.24 -15.02 -5.55
CA LEU A 122 -15.07 -13.61 -5.88
C LEU A 122 -16.35 -12.85 -5.52
N TYR A 123 -16.23 -11.86 -4.65
CA TYR A 123 -17.25 -10.84 -4.42
C TYR A 123 -16.87 -9.56 -5.15
N PHE A 124 -17.57 -9.28 -6.24
CA PHE A 124 -17.37 -8.05 -7.00
C PHE A 124 -18.12 -6.90 -6.34
N GLU A 125 -17.56 -6.45 -5.21
CA GLU A 125 -18.19 -5.52 -4.30
C GLU A 125 -17.29 -4.32 -4.04
N PRO A 126 -17.86 -3.12 -3.78
CA PRO A 126 -17.08 -1.99 -3.33
C PRO A 126 -16.23 -2.36 -2.11
N VAL A 127 -14.96 -1.96 -2.11
CA VAL A 127 -14.06 -2.11 -0.96
C VAL A 127 -14.44 -1.06 0.10
N PHE A 128 -15.65 -1.22 0.65
CA PHE A 128 -16.31 -0.31 1.57
C PHE A 128 -16.83 -1.10 2.78
N TRP A 129 -16.81 -0.45 3.94
CA TRP A 129 -17.04 -1.10 5.23
C TRP A 129 -18.35 -1.90 5.29
N GLU A 130 -19.48 -1.31 4.93
CA GLU A 130 -20.79 -2.00 5.01
C GLU A 130 -20.81 -3.31 4.21
N HIS A 131 -20.31 -3.27 2.97
CA HIS A 131 -20.28 -4.44 2.08
C HIS A 131 -19.35 -5.52 2.61
N ILE A 132 -18.14 -5.14 3.03
CA ILE A 132 -17.15 -6.06 3.57
C ILE A 132 -17.63 -6.70 4.87
N TYR A 133 -18.25 -5.91 5.75
CA TYR A 133 -18.74 -6.40 7.03
C TYR A 133 -19.90 -7.40 6.85
N ASP A 134 -20.81 -7.16 5.91
CA ASP A 134 -21.87 -8.12 5.57
C ASP A 134 -21.28 -9.44 5.03
N ILE A 135 -20.24 -9.37 4.17
CA ILE A 135 -19.56 -10.57 3.66
C ILE A 135 -18.86 -11.32 4.80
N ILE A 136 -18.18 -10.62 5.72
CA ILE A 136 -17.52 -11.24 6.88
C ILE A 136 -18.54 -11.96 7.77
N LYS A 137 -19.72 -11.35 8.02
CA LYS A 137 -20.77 -11.99 8.81
C LYS A 137 -21.36 -13.22 8.13
N HIS A 138 -21.50 -13.17 6.80
CA HIS A 138 -21.97 -14.28 5.97
C HIS A 138 -20.96 -15.43 5.95
N GLU A 139 -19.72 -15.17 5.53
CA GLU A 139 -18.70 -16.18 5.26
C GLU A 139 -17.97 -16.67 6.52
N LYS A 140 -17.90 -15.84 7.57
CA LYS A 140 -17.21 -16.12 8.85
C LYS A 140 -15.77 -16.62 8.64
N PRO A 141 -14.90 -15.81 8.02
CA PRO A 141 -13.53 -16.21 7.74
C PRO A 141 -12.70 -16.34 9.02
N GLU A 142 -11.60 -17.09 8.94
CA GLU A 142 -10.57 -17.15 9.98
C GLU A 142 -9.90 -15.79 10.18
N GLY A 143 -9.83 -14.99 9.12
CA GLY A 143 -9.37 -13.61 9.17
C GLY A 143 -9.24 -12.97 7.79
N VAL A 144 -8.75 -11.73 7.80
CA VAL A 144 -8.68 -10.85 6.63
C VAL A 144 -7.24 -10.36 6.42
N ILE A 145 -6.75 -10.45 5.20
CA ILE A 145 -5.47 -9.86 4.76
C ILE A 145 -5.77 -8.50 4.12
N VAL A 146 -5.18 -7.44 4.68
CA VAL A 146 -5.38 -6.04 4.27
C VAL A 146 -4.13 -5.38 3.70
N GLN A 147 -2.96 -6.00 3.92
CA GLN A 147 -1.64 -5.46 3.65
C GLN A 147 -1.24 -5.57 2.16
N LEU A 148 -2.02 -6.28 1.35
CA LEU A 148 -1.74 -6.52 -0.07
C LEU A 148 -2.50 -5.56 -1.00
N GLY A 149 -3.65 -5.03 -0.56
CA GLY A 149 -4.56 -4.19 -1.37
C GLY A 149 -4.25 -2.69 -1.35
N GLY A 150 -3.06 -2.27 -0.89
CA GLY A 150 -2.73 -0.86 -0.77
C GLY A 150 -3.62 -0.10 0.24
N GLN A 151 -3.72 1.22 0.08
CA GLN A 151 -4.32 2.07 1.12
C GLN A 151 -5.83 1.87 1.31
N THR A 152 -6.57 1.52 0.26
CA THR A 152 -8.03 1.33 0.37
C THR A 152 -8.35 0.22 1.37
N ALA A 153 -7.66 -0.93 1.26
CA ALA A 153 -7.79 -2.03 2.20
C ALA A 153 -7.25 -1.68 3.58
N LEU A 154 -6.11 -0.97 3.64
CA LEU A 154 -5.45 -0.62 4.89
C LEU A 154 -6.32 0.28 5.80
N LYS A 155 -7.04 1.26 5.22
CA LYS A 155 -7.98 2.13 5.96
C LYS A 155 -9.11 1.38 6.65
N LEU A 156 -9.38 0.13 6.26
CA LEU A 156 -10.40 -0.71 6.89
C LEU A 156 -9.87 -1.48 8.10
N ALA A 157 -8.55 -1.53 8.31
CA ALA A 157 -7.93 -2.23 9.42
C ALA A 157 -8.45 -1.77 10.79
N GLU A 158 -8.62 -0.45 10.99
CA GLU A 158 -9.18 0.12 12.21
C GLU A 158 -10.59 -0.43 12.49
N LYS A 159 -11.46 -0.40 11.47
CA LYS A 159 -12.84 -0.89 11.58
C LYS A 159 -12.87 -2.41 11.80
N LEU A 160 -12.03 -3.17 11.11
CA LEU A 160 -11.91 -4.63 11.31
C LEU A 160 -11.53 -4.96 12.76
N SER A 161 -10.49 -4.30 13.29
CA SER A 161 -10.04 -4.49 14.68
C SER A 161 -11.14 -4.09 15.68
N ARG A 162 -11.79 -2.94 15.48
CA ARG A 162 -12.88 -2.45 16.35
C ARG A 162 -14.07 -3.42 16.43
N TYR A 163 -14.38 -4.12 15.35
CA TYR A 163 -15.47 -5.10 15.28
C TYR A 163 -15.01 -6.53 15.62
N GLY A 164 -13.77 -6.70 16.09
CA GLY A 164 -13.25 -8.00 16.51
C GLY A 164 -12.95 -8.96 15.36
N VAL A 165 -12.80 -8.45 14.14
CA VAL A 165 -12.39 -9.25 12.98
C VAL A 165 -10.88 -9.41 12.99
N LYS A 166 -10.41 -10.66 12.94
CA LYS A 166 -8.98 -10.96 12.94
C LYS A 166 -8.31 -10.48 11.65
N ILE A 167 -7.33 -9.59 11.80
CA ILE A 167 -6.40 -9.23 10.73
C ILE A 167 -5.27 -10.27 10.74
N ILE A 168 -4.97 -10.84 9.57
CA ILE A 168 -3.90 -11.82 9.36
C ILE A 168 -2.63 -11.06 8.94
N GLY A 169 -1.46 -11.41 9.50
CA GLY A 169 -0.21 -10.68 9.30
C GLY A 169 -0.01 -9.55 10.32
N THR A 170 0.66 -8.47 9.91
CA THR A 170 0.90 -7.28 10.76
C THR A 170 -0.41 -6.73 11.33
N SER A 171 -0.45 -6.50 12.64
CA SER A 171 -1.67 -6.05 13.34
C SER A 171 -2.03 -4.60 13.04
N PHE A 172 -3.27 -4.21 13.32
CA PHE A 172 -3.71 -2.82 13.15
C PHE A 172 -2.86 -1.84 13.98
N GLU A 173 -2.52 -2.19 15.22
CA GLU A 173 -1.74 -1.34 16.11
C GLU A 173 -0.35 -1.05 15.54
N SER A 174 0.28 -2.06 14.92
CA SER A 174 1.57 -1.90 14.24
C SER A 174 1.47 -1.09 12.95
N LEU A 175 0.38 -1.26 12.19
CA LEU A 175 0.10 -0.48 10.98
C LEU A 175 -0.10 1.01 11.34
N ASP A 176 -0.95 1.27 12.34
CA ASP A 176 -1.29 2.61 12.84
C ASP A 176 -0.05 3.31 13.43
N LEU A 177 0.77 2.59 14.20
CA LEU A 177 2.02 3.12 14.75
C LEU A 177 3.00 3.57 13.66
N ALA A 178 3.05 2.87 12.52
CA ALA A 178 3.91 3.22 11.40
C ALA A 178 3.36 4.40 10.57
N GLU A 179 2.03 4.54 10.46
CA GLU A 179 1.40 5.68 9.78
C GLU A 179 1.41 6.95 10.63
N ASP A 180 1.29 6.83 11.96
CA ASP A 180 1.33 7.99 12.86
C ASP A 180 2.76 8.49 13.05
N ARG A 181 3.05 9.67 12.50
CA ARG A 181 4.38 10.28 12.52
C ARG A 181 4.94 10.48 13.94
N GLY A 182 4.09 10.83 14.91
CA GLY A 182 4.50 11.04 16.29
C GLY A 182 4.97 9.74 16.95
N SER A 183 4.16 8.70 16.83
CA SER A 183 4.45 7.36 17.35
C SER A 183 5.64 6.73 16.64
N PHE A 184 5.70 6.84 15.31
CA PHE A 184 6.81 6.31 14.53
C PHE A 184 8.15 6.98 14.88
N SER A 185 8.17 8.32 14.99
CA SER A 185 9.38 9.04 15.39
C SER A 185 9.86 8.70 16.81
N THR A 186 8.92 8.47 17.73
CA THR A 186 9.23 7.99 19.08
C THR A 186 9.91 6.62 19.01
N LEU A 187 9.37 5.69 18.20
CA LEU A 187 9.99 4.39 17.96
C LEU A 187 11.41 4.54 17.38
N LEU A 188 11.61 5.42 16.39
CA LEU A 188 12.93 5.66 15.81
C LEU A 188 13.92 6.20 16.84
N LYS A 189 13.48 7.15 17.68
CA LYS A 189 14.29 7.74 18.75
C LYS A 189 14.69 6.72 19.80
N GLU A 190 13.76 5.90 20.28
CA GLU A 190 14.04 4.81 21.23
C GLU A 190 15.02 3.79 20.67
N ASN A 191 15.01 3.61 19.35
CA ASN A 191 15.91 2.73 18.64
C ASN A 191 17.21 3.42 18.16
N ASN A 192 17.47 4.68 18.51
CA ASN A 192 18.64 5.45 18.05
C ASN A 192 18.81 5.42 16.51
N ILE A 193 17.70 5.51 15.78
CA ILE A 193 17.69 5.52 14.32
C ILE A 193 17.53 6.98 13.85
N PRO A 194 18.40 7.49 12.95
CA PRO A 194 18.27 8.85 12.43
C PRO A 194 17.01 9.05 11.59
N TYR A 195 16.37 10.20 11.74
CA TYR A 195 15.28 10.67 10.88
C TYR A 195 15.36 12.20 10.70
N PRO A 196 14.79 12.77 9.62
CA PRO A 196 14.78 14.21 9.43
C PRO A 196 14.06 14.91 10.59
N GLN A 197 14.56 16.07 11.02
CA GLN A 197 13.85 16.88 12.00
C GLN A 197 12.52 17.34 11.40
N PHE A 198 11.46 17.28 12.21
CA PHE A 198 10.13 17.70 11.78
C PHE A 198 9.36 18.30 12.94
N ASP A 199 8.34 19.08 12.60
CA ASP A 199 7.31 19.51 13.54
C ASP A 199 5.95 19.59 12.81
N THR A 200 4.90 19.93 13.55
CA THR A 200 3.53 19.97 13.04
C THR A 200 2.93 21.37 13.16
N ALA A 201 2.07 21.72 12.21
CA ALA A 201 1.32 22.98 12.24
C ALA A 201 -0.13 22.76 11.76
N GLU A 202 -1.07 23.45 12.39
CA GLU A 202 -2.48 23.50 11.99
C GLU A 202 -2.86 24.87 11.39
N THR A 203 -1.97 25.86 11.51
CA THR A 203 -2.15 27.21 10.96
C THR A 203 -0.91 27.69 10.21
N ALA A 204 -1.08 28.70 9.35
CA ALA A 204 0.05 29.34 8.66
C ALA A 204 1.03 30.01 9.64
N ASP A 205 0.53 30.62 10.71
CA ASP A 205 1.36 31.25 11.74
C ASP A 205 2.22 30.22 12.49
N GLU A 206 1.64 29.07 12.85
CA GLU A 206 2.38 27.95 13.45
C GLU A 206 3.42 27.40 12.48
N ALA A 207 3.08 27.22 11.21
CA ALA A 207 4.00 26.74 10.18
C ALA A 207 5.21 27.69 10.02
N LEU A 208 4.99 29.00 10.05
CA LEU A 208 6.07 30.00 10.01
C LEU A 208 6.93 29.99 11.28
N ALA A 209 6.35 29.70 12.45
CA ALA A 209 7.11 29.55 13.68
C ALA A 209 8.04 28.33 13.61
N VAL A 210 7.50 27.18 13.17
CA VAL A 210 8.25 25.93 12.95
C VAL A 210 9.37 26.13 11.93
N ALA A 211 9.10 26.87 10.85
CA ALA A 211 10.09 27.08 9.79
C ALA A 211 11.36 27.83 10.25
N LYS A 212 11.26 28.65 11.29
CA LYS A 212 12.41 29.33 11.90
C LYS A 212 13.30 28.41 12.71
N GLU A 213 12.79 27.26 13.13
CA GLU A 213 13.56 26.24 13.87
C GLU A 213 14.16 25.19 12.93
N LEU A 214 13.42 24.79 11.89
CA LEU A 214 13.86 23.76 10.93
C LEU A 214 14.84 24.26 9.86
N ASP A 215 14.88 25.57 9.60
CA ASP A 215 15.56 26.19 8.45
C ASP A 215 15.07 25.69 7.08
N PHE A 216 15.10 26.58 6.07
CA PHE A 216 14.77 26.22 4.69
C PHE A 216 15.92 25.47 4.00
N PRO A 217 15.63 24.58 3.03
CA PRO A 217 14.31 24.19 2.51
C PRO A 217 13.51 23.24 3.42
N ILE A 218 12.17 23.31 3.33
CA ILE A 218 11.23 22.51 4.13
C ILE A 218 10.28 21.73 3.22
N LEU A 219 10.01 20.47 3.55
CA LEU A 219 8.99 19.66 2.91
C LEU A 219 7.69 19.76 3.71
N VAL A 220 6.66 20.35 3.09
CA VAL A 220 5.31 20.41 3.67
C VAL A 220 4.53 19.19 3.24
N ARG A 221 3.96 18.45 4.19
CA ARG A 221 3.15 17.24 3.94
C ARG A 221 1.80 17.32 4.67
N PRO A 222 0.68 17.18 3.97
CA PRO A 222 -0.61 16.97 4.64
C PRO A 222 -0.66 15.56 5.26
N SER A 223 -1.37 15.40 6.39
CA SER A 223 -1.54 14.08 7.00
C SER A 223 -2.54 13.21 6.21
N TYR A 224 -2.34 11.88 6.24
CA TYR A 224 -3.24 10.86 5.65
C TYR A 224 -3.51 10.95 4.13
N VAL A 225 -2.55 11.47 3.37
CA VAL A 225 -2.62 11.57 1.90
C VAL A 225 -1.94 10.41 1.17
N LEU A 226 -2.32 10.18 -0.08
CA LEU A 226 -1.78 9.14 -0.95
C LEU A 226 -0.88 9.72 -2.04
N GLY A 227 0.20 9.02 -2.38
CA GLY A 227 1.08 9.39 -3.51
C GLY A 227 1.72 10.78 -3.38
N GLY A 228 1.88 11.27 -2.14
CA GLY A 228 2.38 12.61 -1.86
C GLY A 228 1.45 13.75 -2.26
N GLN A 229 0.15 13.50 -2.40
CA GLN A 229 -0.82 14.53 -2.79
C GLN A 229 -0.75 15.75 -1.86
N GLY A 230 -0.52 16.93 -2.45
CA GLY A 230 -0.38 18.19 -1.72
C GLY A 230 0.98 18.40 -1.04
N MET A 231 1.93 17.46 -1.18
CA MET A 231 3.29 17.66 -0.71
C MET A 231 4.01 18.71 -1.57
N LYS A 232 4.81 19.56 -0.93
CA LYS A 232 5.61 20.57 -1.63
C LYS A 232 6.87 20.90 -0.85
N ILE A 233 7.98 21.02 -1.57
CA ILE A 233 9.22 21.59 -1.04
C ILE A 233 9.12 23.11 -1.17
N VAL A 234 9.31 23.82 -0.08
CA VAL A 234 9.29 25.29 -0.02
C VAL A 234 10.67 25.79 0.40
N ILE A 235 11.12 26.88 -0.23
CA ILE A 235 12.48 27.42 -0.03
C ILE A 235 12.50 28.75 0.72
N ASN A 236 11.33 29.32 1.04
CA ASN A 236 11.20 30.57 1.79
C ASN A 236 9.84 30.68 2.50
N GLU A 237 9.75 31.63 3.45
CA GLU A 237 8.54 31.88 4.26
C GLU A 237 7.30 32.20 3.42
N LYS A 238 7.47 32.95 2.32
CA LYS A 238 6.35 33.34 1.47
C LYS A 238 5.73 32.13 0.77
N GLU A 239 6.54 31.25 0.20
CA GLU A 239 6.07 30.02 -0.44
C GLU A 239 5.42 29.07 0.56
N LEU A 240 5.96 29.01 1.79
CA LEU A 240 5.38 28.24 2.87
C LEU A 240 3.98 28.74 3.21
N GLU A 241 3.82 30.04 3.47
CA GLU A 241 2.54 30.66 3.82
C GLU A 241 1.49 30.45 2.71
N GLU A 242 1.84 30.76 1.46
CA GLU A 242 0.96 30.59 0.30
C GLU A 242 0.49 29.13 0.14
N HIS A 243 1.42 28.17 0.31
CA HIS A 243 1.10 26.75 0.19
C HIS A 243 0.23 26.23 1.34
N VAL A 244 0.56 26.59 2.58
CA VAL A 244 -0.20 26.19 3.78
C VAL A 244 -1.63 26.73 3.73
N VAL A 245 -1.81 28.00 3.36
CA VAL A 245 -3.15 28.60 3.23
C VAL A 245 -3.97 27.88 2.16
N SER A 246 -3.36 27.60 1.01
CA SER A 246 -4.00 26.86 -0.09
C SER A 246 -4.43 25.45 0.36
N LEU A 247 -3.54 24.73 1.05
CA LEU A 247 -3.80 23.39 1.56
C LEU A 247 -4.92 23.37 2.61
N LEU A 248 -4.89 24.25 3.61
CA LEU A 248 -5.90 24.30 4.66
C LEU A 248 -7.27 24.76 4.13
N HIS A 249 -7.31 25.56 3.06
CA HIS A 249 -8.54 25.89 2.38
C HIS A 249 -9.15 24.69 1.64
N SER A 250 -8.30 23.85 1.02
CA SER A 250 -8.74 22.67 0.28
C SER A 250 -8.99 21.45 1.16
N ILE A 251 -8.30 21.34 2.30
CA ILE A 251 -8.48 20.30 3.31
C ILE A 251 -8.58 20.97 4.70
N PRO A 252 -9.77 21.50 5.05
CA PRO A 252 -9.99 22.15 6.33
C PRO A 252 -9.67 21.23 7.52
N ASN A 253 -9.05 21.79 8.56
CA ASN A 253 -8.65 21.09 9.80
C ASN A 253 -7.61 19.97 9.62
N ASN A 254 -6.86 19.96 8.51
CA ASN A 254 -5.74 19.04 8.36
C ASN A 254 -4.55 19.48 9.23
N LYS A 255 -3.83 18.51 9.78
CA LYS A 255 -2.55 18.73 10.46
C LYS A 255 -1.42 18.59 9.45
N LEU A 256 -0.64 19.65 9.28
CA LEU A 256 0.50 19.66 8.36
C LEU A 256 1.77 19.24 9.07
N LEU A 257 2.56 18.42 8.40
CA LEU A 257 3.92 18.04 8.81
C LEU A 257 4.90 18.90 8.03
N LEU A 258 5.86 19.49 8.74
CA LEU A 258 6.97 20.23 8.17
C LEU A 258 8.24 19.46 8.49
N ASP A 259 8.84 18.84 7.48
CA ASP A 259 10.11 18.12 7.61
C ASP A 259 11.26 18.98 7.05
N HIS A 260 12.41 19.01 7.73
CA HIS A 260 13.62 19.58 7.17
C HIS A 260 14.03 18.79 5.92
N TYR A 261 14.12 19.47 4.77
CA TYR A 261 14.41 18.81 3.51
C TYR A 261 15.90 18.52 3.38
N LEU A 262 16.26 17.26 3.24
CA LEU A 262 17.65 16.82 3.08
C LEU A 262 18.14 17.08 1.65
N GLU A 263 18.49 18.34 1.37
CA GLU A 263 18.95 18.75 0.04
C GLU A 263 20.18 17.93 -0.38
N GLY A 264 20.14 17.42 -1.62
CA GLY A 264 21.23 16.66 -2.22
C GLY A 264 21.35 15.21 -1.74
N ALA A 265 20.43 14.73 -0.89
CA ALA A 265 20.43 13.35 -0.44
C ALA A 265 20.09 12.37 -1.59
N ILE A 266 20.65 11.18 -1.51
CA ILE A 266 20.26 10.04 -2.35
C ILE A 266 19.03 9.40 -1.69
N GLU A 267 18.02 9.06 -2.47
CA GLU A 267 16.88 8.30 -1.96
C GLU A 267 17.09 6.81 -2.24
N ALA A 268 16.79 5.98 -1.25
CA ALA A 268 16.88 4.54 -1.35
C ALA A 268 15.67 3.92 -0.66
N GLU A 269 15.34 2.69 -1.03
CA GLU A 269 14.28 1.94 -0.37
C GLU A 269 14.70 0.49 -0.17
N ALA A 270 14.21 -0.12 0.90
CA ALA A 270 14.40 -1.53 1.17
C ALA A 270 13.05 -2.19 1.41
N ASP A 271 12.80 -3.27 0.69
CA ASP A 271 11.68 -4.16 0.92
C ASP A 271 12.18 -5.40 1.66
N ALA A 272 11.41 -5.86 2.64
CA ALA A 272 11.73 -7.02 3.44
C ALA A 272 10.49 -7.85 3.79
N ILE A 273 10.74 -9.11 4.14
CA ILE A 273 9.77 -10.03 4.74
C ILE A 273 10.17 -10.25 6.19
N CYS A 274 9.21 -10.18 7.11
CA CYS A 274 9.40 -10.40 8.54
C CYS A 274 8.37 -11.40 9.07
N ASP A 275 8.75 -12.29 9.99
CA ASP A 275 7.85 -13.25 10.66
C ASP A 275 7.62 -12.94 12.16
N GLY A 276 8.00 -11.73 12.57
CA GLY A 276 7.97 -11.24 13.94
C GLY A 276 9.28 -11.46 14.71
N GLU A 277 10.15 -12.36 14.23
CA GLU A 277 11.41 -12.71 14.89
C GLU A 277 12.61 -12.52 13.95
N GLU A 278 12.45 -12.90 12.69
CA GLU A 278 13.46 -12.77 11.66
C GLU A 278 13.02 -11.92 10.49
N VAL A 279 14.00 -11.24 9.90
CA VAL A 279 13.81 -10.30 8.80
C VAL A 279 14.74 -10.69 7.66
N TYR A 280 14.16 -10.92 6.48
CA TYR A 280 14.86 -11.14 5.24
C TYR A 280 14.63 -9.95 4.29
N ILE A 281 15.70 -9.25 3.93
CA ILE A 281 15.62 -8.12 2.99
C ILE A 281 15.57 -8.70 1.58
N ILE A 282 14.47 -8.47 0.88
CA ILE A 282 14.23 -9.03 -0.46
C ILE A 282 14.85 -8.18 -1.56
N GLY A 283 15.07 -6.88 -1.31
CA GLY A 283 15.71 -5.97 -2.25
C GLY A 283 16.04 -4.64 -1.60
N ILE A 284 17.16 -4.06 -2.00
CA ILE A 284 17.53 -2.67 -1.70
C ILE A 284 17.64 -1.97 -3.04
N MET A 285 16.93 -0.87 -3.21
CA MET A 285 16.93 -0.08 -4.43
C MET A 285 17.51 1.31 -4.17
N GLU A 286 18.20 1.85 -5.16
CA GLU A 286 18.70 3.23 -5.14
C GLU A 286 18.05 4.01 -6.27
N HIS A 287 17.49 5.19 -5.94
CA HIS A 287 16.90 6.10 -6.91
C HIS A 287 18.01 6.80 -7.70
N ILE A 288 17.78 6.98 -9.00
CA ILE A 288 18.67 7.73 -9.88
C ILE A 288 18.46 9.24 -9.67
N GLU A 289 17.21 9.65 -9.50
CA GLU A 289 16.81 10.99 -9.09
C GLU A 289 17.19 11.25 -7.62
N PRO A 290 17.54 12.50 -7.25
CA PRO A 290 17.80 12.85 -5.86
C PRO A 290 16.51 12.80 -5.03
N CYS A 291 16.66 12.63 -3.71
CA CYS A 291 15.58 12.76 -2.75
C CYS A 291 14.79 14.04 -2.99
N GLY A 292 13.47 13.95 -2.98
CA GLY A 292 12.55 15.06 -3.26
C GLY A 292 11.68 14.88 -4.51
N ILE A 293 12.08 13.96 -5.40
CA ILE A 293 11.17 13.37 -6.40
C ILE A 293 10.54 12.13 -5.78
N HIS A 294 9.21 12.06 -5.78
CA HIS A 294 8.48 10.95 -5.18
C HIS A 294 8.97 9.59 -5.73
N SER A 295 9.22 8.60 -4.86
CA SER A 295 9.70 7.25 -5.22
C SER A 295 8.98 6.57 -6.38
N GLY A 296 7.67 6.80 -6.49
CA GLY A 296 6.84 6.36 -7.63
C GLY A 296 7.30 6.91 -8.99
N ASP A 297 7.78 8.15 -9.05
CA ASP A 297 8.22 8.88 -10.24
C ASP A 297 9.73 8.84 -10.48
N SER A 298 10.47 8.21 -9.57
CA SER A 298 11.90 7.99 -9.70
C SER A 298 12.19 6.70 -10.47
N ASN A 299 13.24 6.75 -11.28
CA ASN A 299 13.92 5.57 -11.78
C ASN A 299 14.74 4.98 -10.63
N SER A 300 14.71 3.67 -10.46
CA SER A 300 15.40 3.00 -9.37
C SER A 300 16.17 1.79 -9.86
N THR A 301 17.35 1.55 -9.30
CA THR A 301 18.21 0.42 -9.65
C THR A 301 18.18 -0.66 -8.58
N LEU A 302 18.24 -1.92 -9.01
CA LEU A 302 18.42 -3.10 -8.19
C LEU A 302 19.51 -3.97 -8.85
N PRO A 303 20.64 -4.27 -8.18
CA PRO A 303 21.08 -3.71 -6.90
C PRO A 303 21.40 -2.20 -6.99
N PRO A 304 21.68 -1.53 -5.85
CA PRO A 304 22.13 -0.14 -5.83
C PRO A 304 23.41 0.08 -6.65
N PHE A 305 23.54 1.24 -7.29
CA PHE A 305 24.64 1.54 -8.22
C PHE A 305 25.78 2.36 -7.61
N ASN A 306 25.51 3.15 -6.56
CA ASN A 306 26.44 4.11 -5.99
C ASN A 306 26.35 4.24 -4.45
N LEU A 307 25.57 3.40 -3.77
CA LEU A 307 25.60 3.30 -2.29
C LEU A 307 26.86 2.56 -1.80
N GLY A 308 27.63 3.20 -0.92
CA GLY A 308 28.80 2.58 -0.29
C GLY A 308 28.45 1.47 0.70
N GLU A 309 29.39 0.56 0.99
CA GLU A 309 29.16 -0.60 1.88
C GLU A 309 28.70 -0.19 3.29
N PHE A 310 29.25 0.90 3.84
CA PHE A 310 28.86 1.41 5.16
C PHE A 310 27.40 1.88 5.19
N VAL A 311 26.95 2.56 4.13
CA VAL A 311 25.56 3.00 3.96
C VAL A 311 24.64 1.78 3.78
N LEU A 312 25.03 0.80 2.96
CA LEU A 312 24.26 -0.43 2.77
C LEU A 312 24.11 -1.22 4.07
N GLN A 313 25.14 -1.25 4.91
CA GLN A 313 25.06 -1.91 6.21
C GLN A 313 24.09 -1.17 7.15
N GLN A 314 24.12 0.17 7.20
CA GLN A 314 23.14 0.96 7.95
C GLN A 314 21.70 0.72 7.47
N ILE A 315 21.45 0.71 6.15
CA ILE A 315 20.13 0.39 5.58
C ILE A 315 19.65 -0.98 6.07
N LYS A 316 20.52 -2.00 6.01
CA LYS A 316 20.20 -3.35 6.48
C LYS A 316 19.87 -3.38 7.97
N ASP A 317 20.69 -2.72 8.79
CA ASP A 317 20.53 -2.71 10.25
C ASP A 317 19.27 -1.96 10.66
N HIS A 318 19.01 -0.79 10.07
CA HIS A 318 17.79 -0.03 10.31
C HIS A 318 16.55 -0.79 9.84
N THR A 319 16.60 -1.43 8.67
CA THR A 319 15.48 -2.22 8.15
C THR A 319 15.08 -3.33 9.12
N LYS A 320 16.07 -4.11 9.60
CA LYS A 320 15.82 -5.19 10.57
C LYS A 320 15.28 -4.65 11.88
N LYS A 321 15.87 -3.57 12.39
CA LYS A 321 15.46 -2.98 13.67
C LYS A 321 14.03 -2.44 13.63
N ILE A 322 13.67 -1.74 12.56
CA ILE A 322 12.32 -1.18 12.38
C ILE A 322 11.30 -2.30 12.18
N ALA A 323 11.58 -3.28 11.32
CA ALA A 323 10.65 -4.40 11.09
C ALA A 323 10.31 -5.16 12.38
N LEU A 324 11.31 -5.41 13.23
CA LEU A 324 11.13 -6.06 14.52
C LEU A 324 10.44 -5.16 15.55
N ALA A 325 10.83 -3.88 15.63
CA ALA A 325 10.20 -2.92 16.56
C ALA A 325 8.71 -2.68 16.23
N LEU A 326 8.34 -2.75 14.95
CA LEU A 326 6.96 -2.71 14.49
C LEU A 326 6.22 -4.04 14.66
N ASN A 327 6.87 -5.11 15.13
CA ASN A 327 6.29 -6.47 15.18
C ASN A 327 5.69 -6.89 13.82
N THR A 328 6.41 -6.59 12.74
CA THR A 328 5.93 -6.84 11.37
C THR A 328 5.77 -8.34 11.14
N VAL A 329 4.65 -8.75 10.53
CA VAL A 329 4.43 -10.11 10.05
C VAL A 329 3.92 -10.05 8.62
N GLY A 330 4.77 -10.40 7.66
CA GLY A 330 4.52 -10.24 6.22
C GLY A 330 5.54 -9.28 5.58
N LEU A 331 5.08 -8.42 4.68
CA LEU A 331 5.91 -7.47 3.95
C LEU A 331 6.08 -6.14 4.72
N ILE A 332 7.24 -5.52 4.54
CA ILE A 332 7.52 -4.14 4.95
C ILE A 332 8.41 -3.45 3.92
N ASN A 333 8.10 -2.20 3.64
CA ASN A 333 8.91 -1.28 2.84
C ASN A 333 9.39 -0.13 3.72
N ILE A 334 10.64 0.27 3.57
CA ILE A 334 11.20 1.42 4.30
C ILE A 334 11.93 2.30 3.29
N GLN A 335 11.64 3.60 3.34
CA GLN A 335 12.27 4.62 2.50
C GLN A 335 13.31 5.39 3.29
N PHE A 336 14.43 5.68 2.65
CA PHE A 336 15.62 6.25 3.25
C PHE A 336 16.08 7.47 2.44
N ALA A 337 16.59 8.47 3.15
CA ALA A 337 17.42 9.53 2.59
C ALA A 337 18.86 9.33 3.09
N VAL A 338 19.81 9.27 2.16
CA VAL A 338 21.24 9.11 2.47
C VAL A 338 21.95 10.42 2.21
N LYS A 339 22.55 11.00 3.25
CA LYS A 339 23.31 12.24 3.17
C LYS A 339 24.55 12.15 4.07
N ASP A 340 25.70 12.53 3.52
CA ASP A 340 26.99 12.53 4.23
C ASP A 340 27.28 11.19 4.96
N ASP A 341 27.03 10.07 4.26
CA ASP A 341 27.14 8.69 4.75
C ASP A 341 26.21 8.32 5.93
N VAL A 342 25.24 9.16 6.26
CA VAL A 342 24.20 8.89 7.28
C VAL A 342 22.89 8.51 6.60
N VAL A 343 22.26 7.44 7.10
CA VAL A 343 20.97 6.92 6.62
C VAL A 343 19.84 7.44 7.50
N TYR A 344 18.99 8.30 6.94
CA TYR A 344 17.80 8.86 7.61
C TYR A 344 16.54 8.14 7.14
N ILE A 345 15.64 7.83 8.08
CA ILE A 345 14.35 7.20 7.75
C ILE A 345 13.35 8.26 7.30
N ILE A 346 12.79 8.07 6.11
CA ILE A 346 11.69 8.89 5.60
C ILE A 346 10.37 8.35 6.12
N GLU A 347 10.07 7.07 5.87
CA GLU A 347 8.85 6.40 6.31
C GLU A 347 9.02 4.88 6.29
N ALA A 348 8.15 4.18 7.02
CA ALA A 348 8.02 2.73 6.97
C ALA A 348 6.57 2.35 6.69
N ASN A 349 6.39 1.39 5.79
CA ASN A 349 5.11 0.90 5.33
C ASN A 349 5.08 -0.62 5.59
N PRO A 350 4.56 -1.11 6.74
CA PRO A 350 4.51 -2.54 7.07
C PRO A 350 3.41 -3.29 6.29
N ARG A 351 3.47 -3.14 4.97
CA ARG A 351 2.57 -3.70 3.97
C ARG A 351 3.32 -3.93 2.65
N ALA A 352 2.65 -4.49 1.66
CA ALA A 352 3.18 -4.53 0.30
C ALA A 352 3.41 -3.09 -0.23
N SER A 353 4.54 -2.90 -0.91
CA SER A 353 4.85 -1.71 -1.68
C SER A 353 4.65 -1.98 -3.17
N ARG A 354 4.68 -0.91 -3.96
CA ARG A 354 4.61 -0.99 -5.43
C ARG A 354 5.84 -1.66 -6.06
N THR A 355 6.95 -1.74 -5.34
CA THR A 355 8.22 -2.27 -5.83
C THR A 355 8.37 -3.77 -5.61
N VAL A 356 7.54 -4.39 -4.77
CA VAL A 356 7.55 -5.85 -4.54
C VAL A 356 7.42 -6.66 -5.84
N PRO A 357 6.49 -6.36 -6.78
CA PRO A 357 6.44 -7.07 -8.06
C PRO A 357 7.71 -6.88 -8.89
N PHE A 358 8.27 -5.68 -8.94
CA PHE A 358 9.54 -5.40 -9.61
C PHE A 358 10.67 -6.27 -9.05
N ILE A 359 10.87 -6.29 -7.73
CA ILE A 359 11.89 -7.09 -7.06
C ILE A 359 11.67 -8.59 -7.32
N ALA A 360 10.42 -9.06 -7.21
CA ALA A 360 10.05 -10.45 -7.47
C ALA A 360 10.40 -10.89 -8.89
N LYS A 361 10.13 -10.03 -9.89
CA LYS A 361 10.47 -10.31 -11.29
C LYS A 361 11.96 -10.20 -11.56
N ALA A 362 12.65 -9.23 -10.97
CA ALA A 362 14.08 -9.02 -11.15
C ALA A 362 14.90 -10.19 -10.60
N TYR A 363 14.54 -10.72 -9.43
CA TYR A 363 15.24 -11.85 -8.82
C TYR A 363 14.66 -13.23 -9.14
N GLY A 364 13.50 -13.30 -9.79
CA GLY A 364 12.82 -14.56 -10.11
C GLY A 364 12.25 -15.30 -8.90
N GLU A 365 11.85 -14.56 -7.85
CA GLU A 365 11.44 -15.10 -6.55
C GLU A 365 9.99 -14.70 -6.20
N PRO A 366 9.13 -15.63 -5.74
CA PRO A 366 7.73 -15.34 -5.45
C PRO A 366 7.53 -14.74 -4.04
N TYR A 367 8.16 -13.60 -3.76
CA TYR A 367 8.20 -12.99 -2.42
C TYR A 367 6.82 -12.76 -1.77
N VAL A 368 5.80 -12.37 -2.55
CA VAL A 368 4.43 -12.22 -2.04
C VAL A 368 3.85 -13.55 -1.53
N ASN A 369 4.15 -14.66 -2.22
CA ASN A 369 3.72 -15.98 -1.79
C ASN A 369 4.37 -16.36 -0.45
N TYR A 370 5.68 -16.14 -0.32
CA TYR A 370 6.42 -16.39 0.93
C TYR A 370 5.89 -15.54 2.08
N ALA A 371 5.71 -14.24 1.85
CA ALA A 371 5.16 -13.34 2.85
C ALA A 371 3.74 -13.75 3.28
N THR A 372 2.90 -14.18 2.34
CA THR A 372 1.54 -14.61 2.66
C THR A 372 1.51 -15.88 3.50
N LYS A 373 2.39 -16.85 3.21
CA LYS A 373 2.55 -18.06 4.05
C LYS A 373 3.00 -17.72 5.47
N ILE A 374 3.83 -16.70 5.63
CA ILE A 374 4.22 -16.17 6.95
C ILE A 374 3.04 -15.48 7.64
N MET A 375 2.29 -14.62 6.92
CA MET A 375 1.10 -13.96 7.47
C MET A 375 0.07 -14.97 7.99
N LEU A 376 -0.10 -16.10 7.30
CA LEU A 376 -0.99 -17.20 7.70
C LEU A 376 -0.46 -18.05 8.86
N GLY A 377 0.81 -17.90 9.24
CA GLY A 377 1.46 -18.69 10.28
C GLY A 377 1.89 -20.10 9.86
N GLU A 378 1.86 -20.40 8.55
CA GLU A 378 2.18 -21.72 7.98
C GLU A 378 3.70 -21.92 7.77
N LYS A 379 4.45 -20.82 7.69
CA LYS A 379 5.90 -20.80 7.48
C LYS A 379 6.57 -19.68 8.27
N LYS A 380 7.85 -19.87 8.55
CA LYS A 380 8.78 -18.86 9.05
C LYS A 380 9.76 -18.46 7.96
N VAL A 381 10.45 -17.34 8.13
CA VAL A 381 11.45 -16.84 7.16
C VAL A 381 12.51 -17.91 6.88
N LYS A 382 12.95 -18.65 7.92
CA LYS A 382 13.94 -19.74 7.80
C LYS A 382 13.49 -20.94 6.97
N ASP A 383 12.19 -21.11 6.76
CA ASP A 383 11.66 -22.28 6.04
C ASP A 383 11.81 -22.13 4.51
N PHE A 384 12.18 -20.94 4.04
CA PHE A 384 12.38 -20.65 2.62
C PHE A 384 13.86 -20.69 2.25
N ASN A 385 14.16 -21.38 1.16
CA ASN A 385 15.49 -21.37 0.55
C ASN A 385 15.53 -20.29 -0.53
N PHE A 386 15.73 -19.05 -0.12
CA PHE A 386 15.85 -17.92 -1.05
C PHE A 386 17.07 -18.10 -1.97
N ASN A 387 16.86 -17.96 -3.27
CA ASN A 387 17.86 -18.12 -4.31
C ASN A 387 17.71 -17.04 -5.41
N PRO A 388 17.77 -15.75 -5.06
CA PRO A 388 17.59 -14.65 -6.01
C PRO A 388 18.61 -14.74 -7.17
N GLN A 389 18.12 -14.69 -8.40
CA GLN A 389 18.95 -14.72 -9.62
C GLN A 389 18.83 -13.38 -10.35
N LEU A 390 19.92 -12.62 -10.36
CA LEU A 390 20.03 -11.40 -11.17
C LEU A 390 21.48 -11.23 -11.63
N GLU A 391 21.67 -11.17 -12.94
CA GLU A 391 22.93 -10.76 -13.56
C GLU A 391 22.81 -9.28 -13.95
N GLY A 392 23.85 -8.48 -13.69
CA GLY A 392 23.85 -7.05 -13.99
C GLY A 392 22.91 -6.25 -13.06
N TYR A 393 22.04 -5.43 -13.67
CA TYR A 393 21.12 -4.53 -12.97
C TYR A 393 19.72 -4.59 -13.59
N ALA A 394 18.70 -4.51 -12.74
CA ALA A 394 17.34 -4.18 -13.12
C ALA A 394 17.06 -2.71 -12.78
N ILE A 395 16.44 -2.00 -13.72
CA ILE A 395 16.04 -0.59 -13.57
C ILE A 395 14.52 -0.52 -13.67
N LYS A 396 13.88 -0.06 -12.60
CA LYS A 396 12.47 0.34 -12.61
C LYS A 396 12.38 1.71 -13.25
N GLN A 397 11.57 1.86 -14.30
CA GLN A 397 11.37 3.12 -15.00
C GLN A 397 9.90 3.55 -14.95
N PRO A 398 9.60 4.77 -14.46
CA PRO A 398 8.23 5.27 -14.41
C PRO A 398 7.73 5.69 -15.80
N VAL A 399 6.46 5.42 -16.06
CA VAL A 399 5.76 5.78 -17.30
C VAL A 399 4.76 6.90 -17.02
N PHE A 400 4.92 8.02 -17.73
CA PHE A 400 4.12 9.22 -17.56
C PHE A 400 3.07 9.39 -18.66
N SER A 401 1.87 9.82 -18.27
CA SER A 401 0.78 10.14 -19.20
C SER A 401 0.76 11.63 -19.64
N PHE A 402 1.89 12.33 -19.61
CA PHE A 402 1.96 13.77 -19.93
C PHE A 402 1.46 14.14 -21.34
N ASN A 403 1.54 13.20 -22.29
CA ASN A 403 0.99 13.37 -23.63
C ASN A 403 -0.55 13.53 -23.64
N LYS A 404 -1.25 12.99 -22.63
CA LYS A 404 -2.70 13.16 -22.46
C LYS A 404 -3.06 14.54 -21.89
N PHE A 405 -2.10 15.25 -21.28
CA PHE A 405 -2.30 16.52 -20.59
C PHE A 405 -1.26 17.57 -21.03
N PRO A 406 -1.36 18.11 -22.26
CA PRO A 406 -0.31 18.94 -22.84
C PRO A 406 -0.05 20.26 -22.10
N ASN A 407 -1.06 20.77 -21.37
CA ASN A 407 -1.00 22.04 -20.65
C ASN A 407 -0.67 21.89 -19.16
N VAL A 408 -0.39 20.67 -18.69
CA VAL A 408 -0.02 20.40 -17.29
C VAL A 408 1.48 20.52 -17.12
N ASP A 409 1.90 20.99 -15.94
CA ASP A 409 3.30 21.06 -15.57
C ASP A 409 3.93 19.65 -15.44
N LYS A 410 5.02 19.45 -16.19
CA LYS A 410 5.77 18.19 -16.30
C LYS A 410 6.96 18.14 -15.34
N THR A 411 7.13 19.14 -14.49
CA THR A 411 8.10 19.08 -13.39
C THR A 411 7.76 17.91 -12.47
N LEU A 412 8.79 17.23 -12.00
CA LEU A 412 8.73 16.20 -10.98
C LEU A 412 9.05 16.84 -9.63
N GLY A 413 8.43 16.28 -8.59
CA GLY A 413 8.58 16.75 -7.23
C GLY A 413 8.02 15.72 -6.25
N PRO A 414 7.63 16.13 -5.04
CA PRO A 414 7.25 15.22 -3.98
C PRO A 414 5.86 14.58 -4.16
N GLU A 415 5.07 15.02 -5.14
CA GLU A 415 3.79 14.42 -5.53
C GLU A 415 3.96 13.53 -6.78
N MET A 416 3.48 12.30 -6.70
CA MET A 416 3.56 11.30 -7.77
C MET A 416 2.63 11.65 -8.95
N LYS A 417 3.13 11.48 -10.18
CA LYS A 417 2.41 11.74 -11.44
C LYS A 417 2.44 10.56 -12.43
N SER A 418 3.33 9.59 -12.23
CA SER A 418 3.44 8.41 -13.08
C SER A 418 2.20 7.51 -12.98
N THR A 419 1.89 6.84 -14.08
CA THR A 419 0.68 6.00 -14.23
C THR A 419 1.00 4.51 -14.33
N GLY A 420 2.28 4.15 -14.36
CA GLY A 420 2.76 2.78 -14.45
C GLY A 420 4.28 2.74 -14.51
N GLU A 421 4.83 1.56 -14.75
CA GLU A 421 6.27 1.33 -14.77
C GLU A 421 6.68 0.28 -15.81
N SER A 422 7.96 0.30 -16.19
CA SER A 422 8.60 -0.75 -16.98
C SER A 422 9.89 -1.21 -16.32
N ILE A 423 10.30 -2.44 -16.63
CA ILE A 423 11.55 -3.03 -16.14
C ILE A 423 12.55 -3.07 -17.28
N LEU A 424 13.70 -2.45 -17.09
CA LEU A 424 14.84 -2.53 -18.01
C LEU A 424 15.96 -3.33 -17.36
N PHE A 425 16.41 -4.39 -18.02
CA PHE A 425 17.58 -5.16 -17.58
C PHE A 425 18.81 -4.71 -18.39
N ILE A 426 19.91 -4.46 -17.68
CA ILE A 426 21.20 -4.09 -18.29
C ILE A 426 22.32 -4.95 -17.70
N ASP A 427 23.30 -5.31 -18.51
CA ASP A 427 24.43 -6.12 -18.06
C ASP A 427 25.38 -5.33 -17.15
N SER A 428 25.50 -4.02 -17.38
CA SER A 428 26.38 -3.15 -16.60
C SER A 428 25.98 -1.68 -16.66
N LEU A 429 26.42 -0.89 -15.68
CA LEU A 429 26.26 0.57 -15.66
C LEU A 429 26.96 1.32 -16.81
N LYS A 430 27.71 0.61 -17.67
CA LYS A 430 28.30 1.18 -18.89
C LYS A 430 27.32 1.21 -20.06
N ASP A 431 26.13 0.64 -19.89
CA ASP A 431 25.08 0.68 -20.91
C ASP A 431 24.64 2.13 -21.19
N ASP A 432 24.47 2.47 -22.46
CA ASP A 432 24.05 3.80 -22.91
C ASP A 432 22.70 4.20 -22.28
N ALA A 433 21.81 3.24 -22.03
CA ALA A 433 20.53 3.50 -21.39
C ALA A 433 20.69 4.03 -19.95
N PHE A 434 21.63 3.48 -19.17
CA PHE A 434 21.90 3.98 -17.83
C PHE A 434 22.50 5.38 -17.86
N TYR A 435 23.45 5.64 -18.76
CA TYR A 435 24.04 6.97 -18.91
C TYR A 435 23.00 8.02 -19.30
N ASP A 436 22.08 7.69 -20.20
CA ASP A 436 21.02 8.60 -20.62
C ASP A 436 20.10 8.95 -19.44
N LEU A 437 19.62 7.94 -18.71
CA LEU A 437 18.79 8.15 -17.50
C LEU A 437 19.52 8.98 -16.46
N TYR A 438 20.77 8.61 -16.13
CA TYR A 438 21.57 9.32 -15.15
C TYR A 438 21.83 10.77 -15.57
N SER A 439 22.08 11.05 -16.84
CA SER A 439 22.30 12.42 -17.34
C SER A 439 21.06 13.32 -17.19
N ARG A 440 19.85 12.72 -17.25
CA ARG A 440 18.57 13.43 -17.17
C ARG A 440 17.98 13.52 -15.78
N ARG A 441 18.61 12.91 -14.76
CA ARG A 441 18.12 12.82 -13.37
C ARG A 441 17.76 14.16 -12.69
N LYS A 442 18.25 15.29 -13.23
CA LYS A 442 17.93 16.64 -12.73
C LYS A 442 17.09 17.49 -13.70
N MET A 443 16.75 16.98 -14.88
CA MET A 443 16.09 17.78 -15.92
C MET A 443 14.65 18.18 -15.56
N TYR A 444 14.00 17.44 -14.66
CA TYR A 444 12.61 17.68 -14.30
C TYR A 444 12.40 18.16 -12.87
N LEU A 445 13.45 18.41 -12.08
CA LEU A 445 13.31 18.95 -10.72
C LEU A 445 12.65 20.33 -10.78
N SER A 446 11.58 20.54 -10.00
CA SER A 446 11.09 21.89 -9.70
C SER A 446 12.25 22.68 -9.08
N LYS A 447 12.63 23.80 -9.69
CA LYS A 447 13.66 24.70 -9.15
C LYS A 447 13.19 25.41 -7.90
#